data_AF-A1BQH1-F1
#
_entry.id   AF-A1BQH1-F1
#
_cell.length_a   1.000
_cell.length_b   1.000
_cell.length_c   1.000
_cell.angle_alpha   90.00
_cell.angle_beta   90.00
_cell.angle_gamma   90.00
#
_symmetry.space_group_name_H-M   'P 1'
#
loop_
_entity.id
_entity.type
_entity.pdbx_description
1 polymer ?
#
loop_
_entity_poly.entity_id
_entity_poly.type
_entity_poly.pdbx_seq_one_letter_code
_entity_poly.pdbx_strand_id
1 'polypeptide(L)'
;VYTFYKAQGLAVGKSLVEEDKLDLATSLIEKAKAKGVSLLLPTDVVVADKFAADADSKVVAASSIPDGWMGLDIGPDSIKSFGEALDSTQTIIWNGPMGVFEF
;
A
#
# COMPACT_ATOMS: atom_id res chain seq x y z
N VAL A 1 3.33 -2.58 -1.85
CA VAL A 1 2.15 -1.81 -2.34
C VAL A 1 2.53 -0.66 -3.28
N TYR A 2 3.61 0.08 -3.01
CA TYR A 2 3.94 1.32 -3.73
C TYR A 2 4.16 1.18 -5.24
N THR A 3 4.62 0.03 -5.75
CA THR A 3 4.65 -0.26 -7.19
C THR A 3 3.26 -0.12 -7.83
N PHE A 4 2.19 -0.60 -7.18
CA PHE A 4 0.83 -0.43 -7.68
C PHE A 4 0.38 1.03 -7.66
N TYR A 5 0.69 1.79 -6.62
CA TYR A 5 0.37 3.22 -6.57
C TYR A 5 1.08 4.01 -7.66
N LYS A 6 2.38 3.74 -7.88
CA LYS A 6 3.14 4.38 -8.94
C LYS A 6 2.61 4.01 -10.32
N ALA A 7 2.22 2.75 -10.53
CA ALA A 7 1.55 2.31 -11.76
C ALA A 7 0.20 3.01 -11.99
N GLN A 8 -0.51 3.39 -10.93
CA GLN A 8 -1.73 4.22 -10.98
C GLN A 8 -1.46 5.72 -11.15
N GLY A 9 -0.19 6.14 -11.27
CA GLY A 9 0.21 7.54 -11.43
C GLY A 9 0.27 8.34 -10.14
N LEU A 10 0.23 7.70 -8.96
CA LEU A 10 0.35 8.38 -7.68
C LEU A 10 1.82 8.66 -7.32
N ALA A 11 2.04 9.79 -6.64
CA ALA A 11 3.33 10.09 -6.02
C ALA A 11 3.55 9.20 -4.79
N VAL A 12 4.75 8.61 -4.68
CA VAL A 12 5.09 7.67 -3.60
C VAL A 12 6.33 8.10 -2.80
N GLY A 13 6.81 9.32 -2.99
CA GLY A 13 8.01 9.84 -2.33
C GLY A 13 9.23 8.93 -2.53
N LYS A 14 9.90 8.58 -1.43
CA LYS A 14 11.03 7.64 -1.37
C LYS A 14 10.62 6.19 -1.06
N SER A 15 9.33 5.87 -1.15
CA SER A 15 8.87 4.50 -0.88
C SER A 15 9.48 3.51 -1.86
N LEU A 16 9.69 2.27 -1.41
CA LEU A 16 10.32 1.23 -2.22
C LEU A 16 9.42 0.83 -3.41
N VAL A 17 9.94 1.00 -4.63
CA VAL A 17 9.27 0.64 -5.88
C VAL A 17 10.17 -0.22 -6.76
N GLU A 18 9.58 -1.25 -7.35
CA GLU A 18 10.19 -2.04 -8.42
C GLU A 18 9.83 -1.41 -9.77
N GLU A 19 10.69 -0.51 -10.27
CA GLU A 19 10.44 0.27 -11.49
C GLU A 19 10.25 -0.62 -12.74
N ASP A 20 10.93 -1.78 -12.78
CA ASP A 20 10.83 -2.76 -13.89
C ASP A 20 9.53 -3.58 -13.85
N LYS A 21 8.69 -3.41 -12.83
CA LYS A 21 7.42 -4.12 -12.64
C LYS A 21 6.17 -3.25 -12.82
N LEU A 22 6.32 -1.99 -13.22
CA LEU A 22 5.18 -1.09 -13.37
C LEU A 22 4.16 -1.59 -14.42
N ASP A 23 4.63 -2.04 -15.58
CA ASP A 23 3.75 -2.60 -16.62
C ASP A 23 2.99 -3.84 -16.13
N LEU A 24 3.68 -4.69 -15.37
CA LEU A 24 3.06 -5.87 -14.75
C LEU A 24 1.98 -5.44 -13.75
N ALA A 25 2.27 -4.50 -12.86
CA ALA A 25 1.31 -4.00 -11.87
C ALA A 25 0.06 -3.41 -12.55
N THR A 26 0.22 -2.60 -13.60
CA THR A 26 -0.88 -2.07 -14.41
C THR A 26 -1.74 -3.20 -14.98
N SER A 27 -1.11 -4.19 -15.62
CA SER A 27 -1.84 -5.34 -16.20
C SER A 27 -2.61 -6.15 -15.16
N LEU A 28 -2.09 -6.27 -13.92
CA LEU A 28 -2.74 -6.97 -12.83
C LEU A 28 -3.98 -6.23 -12.32
N ILE A 29 -3.91 -4.90 -12.21
CA ILE A 29 -5.06 -4.04 -11.87
C ILE A 29 -6.18 -4.22 -12.91
N GLU A 30 -5.83 -4.13 -14.20
CA GLU A 30 -6.79 -4.32 -15.29
C GLU A 30 -7.41 -5.71 -15.30
N LYS A 31 -6.59 -6.75 -15.10
CA LYS A 31 -7.04 -8.14 -15.03
C LYS A 31 -7.98 -8.39 -13.86
N ALA A 32 -7.71 -7.82 -12.68
CA ALA A 32 -8.60 -7.91 -11.53
C ALA A 32 -9.97 -7.29 -11.86
N LYS A 33 -9.96 -6.08 -12.43
CA LYS A 33 -11.18 -5.39 -12.88
C LYS A 33 -11.96 -6.19 -13.92
N ALA A 34 -11.29 -6.71 -14.95
CA ALA A 34 -11.91 -7.51 -16.01
C ALA A 34 -12.55 -8.81 -15.49
N LYS A 35 -12.00 -9.39 -14.40
CA LYS A 35 -12.52 -10.59 -13.75
C LYS A 35 -13.54 -10.31 -12.65
N GLY A 36 -13.84 -9.04 -12.35
CA GLY A 36 -14.70 -8.68 -11.22
C GLY A 36 -14.12 -9.04 -9.86
N VAL A 37 -12.78 -9.15 -9.76
CA VAL A 37 -12.09 -9.40 -8.49
C VAL A 37 -11.85 -8.06 -7.80
N SER A 38 -12.31 -7.94 -6.55
CA SER A 38 -12.04 -6.77 -5.71
C SER A 38 -10.57 -6.73 -5.32
N LEU A 39 -9.79 -5.87 -5.99
CA LEU A 39 -8.40 -5.57 -5.62
C LEU A 39 -8.40 -4.40 -4.63
N LEU A 40 -8.32 -4.72 -3.34
CA LEU A 40 -8.19 -3.71 -2.29
C LEU A 40 -6.71 -3.32 -2.13
N LEU A 41 -6.44 -2.04 -2.31
CA LEU A 41 -5.16 -1.42 -1.94
C LEU A 41 -5.41 -0.46 -0.77
N PRO A 42 -4.45 -0.28 0.15
CA PRO A 42 -4.56 0.70 1.22
C PRO A 42 -4.89 2.10 0.66
N THR A 43 -5.78 2.81 1.32
CA THR A 43 -6.20 4.18 0.96
C THR A 43 -5.41 5.25 1.71
N ASP A 44 -4.83 4.88 2.85
CA ASP A 44 -3.97 5.67 3.70
C ASP A 44 -2.78 4.83 4.17
N VAL A 45 -1.68 5.51 4.50
CA VAL A 45 -0.41 4.88 4.87
C VAL A 45 0.23 5.65 6.01
N VAL A 46 0.96 4.92 6.85
CA VAL A 46 1.91 5.50 7.80
C VAL A 46 3.20 5.77 7.03
N VAL A 47 3.61 7.03 6.98
CA VAL A 47 4.86 7.47 6.36
C VAL A 47 5.86 7.95 7.41
N ALA A 48 7.14 7.77 7.12
CA ALA A 48 8.23 8.32 7.90
C ALA A 48 9.22 9.09 7.01
N ASP A 49 9.97 10.03 7.61
CA ASP A 49 11.00 10.81 6.92
C ASP A 49 12.32 10.03 6.74
N LYS A 50 12.56 9.02 7.59
CA LYS A 50 13.71 8.11 7.52
C LYS A 50 13.35 6.71 8.06
N PHE A 51 14.18 5.73 7.75
CA PHE A 51 14.07 4.37 8.26
C PHE A 51 14.86 4.21 9.55
N ALA A 52 14.30 4.68 10.67
CA ALA A 52 14.93 4.64 11.99
C ALA A 52 13.88 4.70 13.11
N ALA A 53 14.23 4.22 14.30
CA ALA A 53 13.34 4.24 15.47
C ALA A 53 12.99 5.67 15.96
N ASP A 54 13.81 6.66 15.61
CA ASP A 54 13.64 8.07 15.95
C ASP A 54 13.13 8.91 14.76
N ALA A 55 12.49 8.27 13.78
CA ALA A 55 11.89 8.95 12.64
C ALA A 55 10.62 9.72 13.01
N ASP A 56 10.42 10.86 12.35
CA ASP A 56 9.13 11.53 12.40
C ASP A 56 8.15 10.73 11.54
N SER A 57 6.97 10.43 12.09
CA SER A 57 5.95 9.65 11.41
C SER A 57 4.60 10.35 11.40
N LYS A 58 3.80 10.08 10.37
CA LYS A 58 2.41 10.56 10.26
C LYS A 58 1.60 9.66 9.34
N VAL A 59 0.29 9.72 9.49
CA VAL A 59 -0.66 9.10 8.55
C VAL A 59 -0.97 10.10 7.44
N VAL A 60 -0.97 9.63 6.20
CA VAL A 60 -1.39 10.40 5.02
C VAL A 60 -2.24 9.54 4.10
N ALA A 61 -3.09 10.17 3.28
CA ALA A 61 -3.71 9.48 2.16
C ALA A 61 -2.65 8.93 1.21
N ALA A 62 -2.88 7.75 0.62
CA ALA A 62 -1.95 7.13 -0.33
C ALA A 62 -1.67 8.01 -1.57
N SER A 63 -2.59 8.92 -1.90
CA SER A 63 -2.44 9.93 -2.97
C SER A 63 -1.66 11.18 -2.56
N SER A 64 -1.26 11.30 -1.29
CA SER A 64 -0.67 12.51 -0.69
C SER A 64 0.62 12.22 0.06
N ILE A 65 1.38 11.20 -0.36
CA ILE A 65 2.69 10.89 0.20
C ILE A 65 3.64 12.05 -0.11
N PRO A 66 4.19 12.76 0.90
CA PRO A 66 5.08 13.88 0.67
C PRO A 66 6.39 13.46 0.00
N ASP A 67 6.99 14.36 -0.78
CA ASP A 67 8.32 14.11 -1.32
C ASP A 67 9.35 13.92 -0.20
N GLY A 68 10.30 13.02 -0.42
CA GLY A 68 11.31 12.66 0.58
C GLY A 68 10.85 11.69 1.67
N TRP A 69 9.54 11.47 1.87
CA TRP A 69 8.99 10.54 2.85
C TRP A 69 8.77 9.16 2.24
N MET A 70 8.73 8.11 3.07
CA MET A 70 8.49 6.74 2.65
C MET A 70 7.37 6.11 3.46
N GLY A 71 6.50 5.36 2.81
CA GLY A 71 5.48 4.59 3.50
C GLY A 71 6.06 3.31 4.11
N LEU A 72 5.76 3.07 5.38
CA LEU A 72 6.28 1.94 6.16
C LEU A 72 5.18 1.03 6.70
N ASP A 73 3.94 1.49 6.77
CA ASP A 73 2.79 0.67 7.14
C ASP A 73 1.49 1.21 6.51
N ILE A 74 0.42 0.44 6.61
CA ILE A 74 -0.93 0.87 6.22
C ILE A 74 -1.56 1.76 7.30
N GLY A 75 -2.40 2.70 6.88
CA GLY A 75 -3.09 3.59 7.80
C GLY A 75 -4.36 2.99 8.41
N PRO A 76 -4.96 3.67 9.40
CA PRO A 76 -6.16 3.23 10.10
C PRO A 76 -7.38 3.01 9.19
N ASP A 77 -7.57 3.81 8.14
CA ASP A 77 -8.73 3.64 7.25
C ASP A 77 -8.58 2.37 6.40
N SER A 78 -7.34 2.06 6.00
CA SER A 78 -6.99 0.83 5.30
C SER A 78 -7.15 -0.39 6.20
N ILE A 79 -6.70 -0.31 7.46
CA ILE A 79 -6.91 -1.38 8.45
C ILE A 79 -8.40 -1.66 8.61
N LYS A 80 -9.22 -0.61 8.75
CA LYS A 80 -10.67 -0.74 8.88
C LYS A 80 -11.30 -1.40 7.66
N SER A 81 -11.04 -0.89 6.46
CA SER A 81 -11.62 -1.43 5.22
C SER A 81 -11.19 -2.87 4.94
N PHE A 82 -9.95 -3.23 5.29
CA PHE A 82 -9.47 -4.61 5.17
C PHE A 82 -10.14 -5.51 6.20
N GLY A 83 -10.31 -5.03 7.44
CA GLY A 83 -11.09 -5.72 8.48
C GLY A 83 -12.52 -6.02 8.03
N GLU A 84 -13.22 -5.03 7.49
CA GLU A 84 -14.60 -5.20 6.97
C GLU A 84 -14.67 -6.23 5.84
N ALA A 85 -13.68 -6.29 4.95
CA ALA A 85 -13.59 -7.32 3.92
C ALA A 85 -13.37 -8.73 4.50
N LEU A 86 -12.58 -8.81 5.57
CA LEU A 86 -12.27 -10.07 6.25
C LEU A 86 -13.44 -10.62 7.07
N ASP A 87 -14.32 -9.78 7.61
CA ASP A 87 -15.45 -10.19 8.46
C ASP A 87 -16.37 -11.24 7.80
N SER A 88 -16.55 -11.15 6.49
CA SER A 88 -17.37 -12.10 5.71
C SER A 88 -16.57 -13.23 5.07
N THR A 89 -15.25 -13.23 5.22
CA THR A 89 -14.34 -14.15 4.54
C THR A 89 -14.30 -15.50 5.25
N GLN A 90 -14.60 -16.58 4.52
CA GLN A 90 -14.60 -17.94 5.07
C GLN A 90 -13.24 -18.63 5.00
N THR A 91 -12.40 -18.23 4.05
CA THR A 91 -11.09 -18.84 3.79
C THR A 91 -10.08 -17.75 3.49
N ILE A 92 -8.95 -17.77 4.19
CA ILE A 92 -7.89 -16.77 4.06
C ILE A 92 -6.58 -17.48 3.70
N ILE A 93 -5.89 -16.95 2.70
CA ILE A 93 -4.47 -17.22 2.44
C ILE A 93 -3.75 -15.89 2.65
N TRP A 94 -2.87 -15.82 3.65
CA TRP A 94 -2.10 -14.63 3.95
C TRP A 94 -0.61 -14.89 3.74
N ASN A 95 0.01 -14.10 2.88
CA ASN A 95 1.45 -14.15 2.62
C ASN A 95 2.02 -12.73 2.56
N GLY A 96 2.94 -12.43 3.47
CA GLY A 96 3.66 -11.16 3.56
C GLY A 96 3.06 -10.19 4.59
N PRO A 97 3.90 -9.46 5.33
CA PRO A 97 3.44 -8.41 6.24
C PRO A 97 2.91 -7.20 5.46
N MET A 98 2.07 -6.38 6.13
CA MET A 98 1.51 -5.16 5.53
C MET A 98 2.50 -3.99 5.50
N GLY A 99 3.46 -3.99 6.42
CA GLY A 99 4.47 -2.96 6.60
C GLY A 99 5.78 -3.54 7.11
N VAL A 100 6.69 -2.65 7.48
CA VAL A 100 7.95 -3.01 8.12
C VAL A 100 7.68 -3.27 9.60
N PHE A 101 7.52 -4.53 9.96
CA PHE A 101 7.01 -4.96 11.27
C PHE A 101 8.11 -5.10 12.34
N GLU A 102 9.39 -5.04 11.94
CA GLU A 102 10.52 -5.20 12.87
C GLU A 102 10.91 -3.92 13.66
N PHE A 103 10.19 -2.81 13.48
CA PHE A 103 10.48 -1.49 14.08
C PHE A 103 9.32 -0.94 14.89
#